data_AF-A0A1G9U0N6-F1
#
_entry.id   AF-A0A1G9U0N6-F1
#
_cell.length_a   1.000
_cell.length_b   1.000
_cell.length_c   1.000
_cell.angle_alpha   90.00
_cell.angle_beta   90.00
_cell.angle_gamma   90.00
#
_symmetry.space_group_name_H-M   'P 1'
#
loop_
_entity.id
_entity.type
_entity.pdbx_description
1 polymer ?
#
loop_
_entity_poly.entity_id
_entity_poly.type
_entity_poly.pdbx_seq_one_letter_code
_entity_poly.pdbx_strand_id
1 'polypeptide(L)'
;MLVGTGSVIVVYAQELVPGRIGLISGLFFGLAFGMAGIAAALLGYLADQTSIETVYQLCAYLPLLGIVAWWLPTVELERDLR
;
A
#
# COMPACT_ATOMS: atom_id res chain seq x y z
N MET A 1 15.77 12.72 8.27
CA MET A 1 15.91 11.26 8.51
C MET A 1 14.59 10.49 8.37
N LEU A 2 13.47 11.18 8.17
CA LEU A 2 12.18 10.64 7.71
C LEU A 2 12.24 10.22 6.22
N VAL A 3 13.15 9.33 5.84
CA VAL A 3 13.14 8.74 4.48
C VAL A 3 12.36 7.44 4.58
N GLY A 4 11.21 7.41 3.92
CA GLY A 4 10.08 6.52 4.20
C GLY A 4 10.37 5.03 4.06
N THR A 5 9.68 4.25 4.88
CA THR A 5 9.71 2.78 4.91
C THR A 5 9.41 2.13 3.55
N GLY A 6 8.68 2.81 2.67
CA GLY A 6 8.43 2.36 1.29
C GLY A 6 9.67 2.37 0.39
N SER A 7 10.69 3.16 0.72
CA SER A 7 11.96 3.19 -0.02
C SER A 7 12.85 2.00 0.30
N VAL A 8 12.79 1.44 1.51
CA VAL A 8 13.66 0.32 1.93
C VAL A 8 13.31 -0.97 1.18
N ILE A 9 12.03 -1.30 1.04
CA ILE A 9 11.57 -2.52 0.33
C ILE A 9 11.93 -2.46 -1.16
N VAL A 10 11.74 -1.29 -1.79
CA VAL A 10 12.04 -1.10 -3.20
C VAL A 10 13.55 -1.12 -3.43
N VAL A 11 14.34 -0.46 -2.58
CA VAL A 11 15.81 -0.50 -2.65
C VAL A 11 16.35 -1.91 -2.42
N TYR A 12 15.81 -2.67 -1.47
CA TYR A 12 16.21 -4.05 -1.22
C TYR A 12 15.94 -4.96 -2.43
N ALA A 13 14.79 -4.81 -3.09
CA ALA A 13 14.49 -5.53 -4.31
C ALA A 13 15.38 -5.09 -5.50
N GLN A 14 15.78 -3.82 -5.54
CA GLN A 14 16.72 -3.29 -6.54
C GLN A 14 18.16 -3.81 -6.32
N GLU A 15 18.57 -4.03 -5.07
CA GLU A 15 19.87 -4.62 -4.71
C GLU A 15 19.93 -6.14 -4.99
N LEU A 16 18.83 -6.88 -4.83
CA LEU A 16 18.74 -8.31 -5.14
C LEU A 16 18.76 -8.65 -6.65
N VAL A 17 18.33 -7.72 -7.52
CA VAL A 17 18.36 -7.88 -8.98
C VAL A 17 18.97 -6.64 -9.64
N PRO A 18 20.30 -6.46 -9.55
CA PRO A 18 20.98 -5.30 -10.10
C PRO A 18 20.87 -5.33 -11.63
N GLY A 19 20.06 -4.43 -12.18
CA GLY A 19 19.85 -4.28 -13.62
C GLY A 19 18.39 -4.18 -14.07
N ARG A 20 17.41 -4.50 -13.22
CA ARG A 20 15.95 -4.41 -13.56
C ARG A 20 15.13 -3.59 -12.56
N ILE A 21 15.79 -2.60 -11.99
CA ILE A 21 15.28 -1.64 -11.00
C ILE A 21 13.94 -1.01 -11.44
N GLY A 22 13.87 -0.57 -12.70
CA GLY A 22 12.66 0.06 -13.26
C GLY A 22 11.47 -0.89 -13.43
N LEU A 23 11.70 -2.18 -13.70
CA LEU A 23 10.63 -3.17 -13.87
C LEU A 23 9.99 -3.52 -12.52
N ILE A 24 10.79 -3.67 -11.48
CA ILE A 24 10.31 -3.92 -10.12
C ILE A 24 9.52 -2.72 -9.63
N SER A 25 10.09 -1.52 -9.67
CA SER A 25 9.36 -0.31 -9.26
C SER A 25 8.09 -0.09 -10.08
N GLY A 26 8.14 -0.29 -11.40
CA GLY A 26 6.97 -0.16 -12.28
C GLY A 26 5.85 -1.16 -11.97
N LEU A 27 6.19 -2.42 -11.66
CA LEU A 27 5.21 -3.43 -11.29
C LEU A 27 4.56 -3.13 -9.93
N PHE A 28 5.35 -2.77 -8.92
CA PHE A 28 4.83 -2.44 -7.59
C PHE A 28 3.95 -1.20 -7.61
N PHE A 29 4.45 -0.08 -8.17
CA PHE A 29 3.66 1.14 -8.27
C PHE A 29 2.46 0.94 -9.20
N GLY A 30 2.62 0.23 -10.32
CA GLY A 30 1.53 -0.05 -11.27
C GLY A 30 0.40 -0.87 -10.65
N LEU A 31 0.71 -1.93 -9.90
CA LEU A 31 -0.31 -2.73 -9.20
C LEU A 31 -0.97 -1.94 -8.06
N ALA A 32 -0.20 -1.16 -7.31
CA ALA A 32 -0.73 -0.32 -6.24
C ALA A 32 -1.72 0.72 -6.78
N PHE A 33 -1.35 1.46 -7.84
CA PHE A 33 -2.23 2.44 -8.46
C PHE A 33 -3.41 1.79 -9.21
N GLY A 34 -3.21 0.60 -9.81
CA GLY A 34 -4.29 -0.16 -10.43
C GLY A 34 -5.37 -0.57 -9.42
N MET A 35 -4.96 -1.14 -8.28
CA MET A 35 -5.90 -1.47 -7.20
C MET A 35 -6.55 -0.21 -6.60
N ALA A 36 -5.79 0.88 -6.44
CA ALA A 36 -6.34 2.16 -5.96
C ALA A 36 -7.42 2.71 -6.91
N GLY A 37 -7.23 2.61 -8.22
CA GLY A 37 -8.22 3.02 -9.22
C GLY A 37 -9.50 2.19 -9.17
N ILE A 38 -9.39 0.86 -9.03
CA ILE A 38 -10.54 -0.04 -8.88
C ILE A 38 -11.30 0.29 -7.59
N ALA A 39 -10.58 0.46 -6.47
CA ALA A 39 -11.17 0.84 -5.20
C ALA A 39 -11.89 2.20 -5.28
N ALA A 40 -11.28 3.20 -5.93
CA ALA A 40 -11.89 4.51 -6.14
C ALA A 40 -13.17 4.44 -6.99
N ALA A 41 -13.18 3.63 -8.05
CA ALA A 41 -14.37 3.43 -8.88
C ALA A 41 -15.50 2.74 -8.11
N LEU A 42 -15.19 1.71 -7.31
CA LEU A 42 -16.17 1.02 -6.48
C LEU A 42 -16.73 1.95 -5.39
N LEU A 43 -15.87 2.70 -4.69
CA LEU A 43 -16.29 3.67 -3.67
C LEU A 43 -17.09 4.82 -4.27
N GLY A 44 -16.71 5.31 -5.45
CA GLY A 44 -17.45 6.35 -6.18
C GLY A 44 -18.84 5.88 -6.59
N TYR A 45 -18.96 4.65 -7.13
CA TYR A 45 -20.26 4.05 -7.44
C TYR A 45 -21.13 3.87 -6.18
N LEU A 46 -20.51 3.49 -5.06
CA LEU A 46 -21.21 3.38 -3.78
C LEU A 46 -21.62 4.77 -3.25
N ALA A 47 -20.82 5.81 -3.48
CA ALA A 47 -21.12 7.20 -3.11
C ALA A 47 -22.36 7.73 -3.83
N ASP A 48 -22.50 7.42 -5.13
CA ASP A 48 -23.66 7.83 -5.92
C ASP A 48 -24.97 7.19 -5.42
N GLN A 49 -24.90 5.97 -4.88
CA GLN A 49 -26.08 5.28 -4.34
C GLN A 49 -26.38 5.59 -2.87
N THR A 50 -25.35 5.77 -2.03
CA THR A 50 -25.48 5.90 -0.56
C THR A 50 -25.14 7.28 -0.01
N SER A 51 -24.92 8.26 -0.89
CA SER A 51 -24.42 9.62 -0.60
C SER A 51 -22.97 9.69 -0.11
N ILE A 52 -22.29 10.79 -0.46
CA ILE A 52 -20.88 11.10 -0.12
C ILE A 52 -20.60 11.00 1.39
N GLU A 53 -21.59 11.30 2.22
CA GLU A 53 -21.47 11.30 3.69
C GLU A 53 -21.17 9.90 4.24
N THR A 54 -21.79 8.86 3.66
CA THR A 54 -21.57 7.46 4.04
C THR A 54 -20.17 6.98 3.66
N VAL A 55 -19.66 7.42 2.51
CA VAL A 55 -18.29 7.10 2.06
C VAL A 55 -17.25 7.78 2.94
N TYR A 56 -17.50 9.03 3.36
CA TYR A 56 -16.63 9.71 4.33
C TYR A 56 -16.63 9.01 5.69
N GLN A 57 -17.78 8.55 6.18
CA GLN A 57 -17.86 7.75 7.40
C GLN A 57 -17.10 6.43 7.25
N LEU A 58 -17.21 5.74 6.11
CA LEU A 58 -16.44 4.52 5.81
C LEU A 58 -14.92 4.77 5.83
N CYS A 59 -14.47 5.86 5.21
CA CYS A 59 -13.08 6.33 5.24
C CYS A 59 -12.61 6.71 6.64
N ALA A 60 -13.49 7.18 7.52
CA ALA A 60 -13.16 7.44 8.92
C ALA A 60 -12.92 6.15 9.73
N TYR A 61 -13.42 5.00 9.26
CA TYR A 61 -13.15 3.67 9.84
C TYR A 61 -11.93 2.96 9.23
N LEU A 62 -11.34 3.45 8.13
CA LEU A 62 -10.09 2.91 7.57
C LEU A 62 -8.91 2.88 8.58
N PRO A 63 -8.70 3.88 9.46
CA PRO A 63 -7.71 3.81 10.53
C PRO A 63 -7.93 2.63 11.47
N LEU A 64 -9.19 2.23 11.66
CA LEU A 64 -9.60 1.11 12.50
C LEU A 64 -9.22 -0.24 11.85
N LEU A 65 -9.32 -0.35 10.52
CA LEU A 65 -8.69 -1.44 9.76
C LEU A 65 -7.16 -1.43 9.90
N GLY A 66 -6.54 -0.25 9.99
CA GLY A 66 -5.11 -0.10 10.29
C GLY A 66 -4.73 -0.65 11.67
N ILE A 67 -5.60 -0.56 12.66
CA ILE A 67 -5.40 -1.16 13.99
C ILE A 67 -5.49 -2.68 13.93
N VAL A 68 -6.37 -3.24 13.10
CA VAL A 68 -6.39 -4.70 12.86
C VAL A 68 -5.12 -5.14 12.11
N ALA A 69 -4.61 -4.32 11.20
CA ALA A 69 -3.32 -4.54 10.54
C ALA A 69 -2.11 -4.40 11.49
N TRP A 70 -2.23 -3.65 12.59
CA TRP A 70 -1.22 -3.64 13.67
C TRP A 70 -1.10 -4.99 14.36
N TRP A 71 -2.19 -5.76 14.39
CA TRP A 71 -2.21 -7.13 14.90
C TRP A 71 -1.59 -8.14 13.93
N LEU A 72 -1.34 -7.74 12.68
CA LEU A 72 -0.51 -8.50 11.78
C LEU A 72 0.91 -8.43 12.33
N PRO A 73 1.52 -9.56 12.74
CA PRO A 73 2.85 -9.57 13.31
C PRO A 73 3.76 -8.84 12.34
N THR A 74 4.37 -7.76 12.82
CA THR A 74 5.40 -7.05 12.07
C THR A 74 6.43 -8.12 11.76
N VAL A 75 6.54 -8.49 10.48
CA VAL A 75 7.71 -9.21 9.99
C VAL A 75 8.85 -8.22 10.15
N GLU A 76 9.42 -8.21 11.35
CA GLU A 76 10.79 -7.81 11.55
C GLU A 76 11.53 -8.59 10.47
N LEU A 77 12.04 -7.87 9.46
CA LEU A 77 13.05 -8.42 8.57
C LEU A 77 14.33 -8.54 9.42
N GLU A 78 14.26 -9.32 10.51
CA GLU A 78 15.37 -9.60 11.37
C GLU A 78 16.19 -10.66 10.65
N ARG A 79 17.22 -10.14 9.99
CA ARG A 79 18.55 -10.72 9.86
C ARG A 79 18.66 -12.07 9.17
N ASP A 80 19.36 -12.04 8.05
CA ASP A 80 20.49 -12.94 7.76
C ASP A 80 21.08 -12.50 6.40
N LEU A 81 22.38 -12.37 6.14
CA LEU A 81 23.61 -12.74 6.85
C LEU A 81 24.75 -12.21 5.92
N ARG A 82 25.76 -11.50 6.45
CA ARG A 82 27.01 -11.03 5.79
C ARG A 82 26.97 -9.82 4.85
#